data_AF-A0A9P7M7C3-F1
#
_entry.id   AF-A0A9P7M7C3-F1
#
_cell.length_a   1.000
_cell.length_b   1.000
_cell.length_c   1.000
_cell.angle_alpha   90.00
_cell.angle_beta   90.00
_cell.angle_gamma   90.00
#
_symmetry.space_group_name_H-M   'P 1'
#
loop_
_entity.id
_entity.type
_entity.pdbx_description
1 polymer ?
#
loop_
_entity_poly.entity_id
_entity_poly.type
_entity_poly.pdbx_seq_one_letter_code
_entity_poly.pdbx_strand_id
1 'polypeptide(L)'
;MEDLWTLGGRRVDASTVNGLEMLRELWSLLKVPTGHLEFSKGYLELGEIPDEQLPSLVNYTLHRNDPMPEPQVYFTVFGMNDAEISNALTIFFQRHGFDDMTKKYRGFLQDS
;
A
#
# COMPACT_ATOMS: atom_id res chain seq x y z
N MET A 1 -8.85 4.40 -5.49
CA MET A 1 -8.18 4.60 -4.18
C MET A 1 -8.37 6.01 -3.64
N GLU A 2 -8.16 7.05 -4.43
CA GLU A 2 -8.33 8.44 -3.95
C GLU A 2 -9.74 8.72 -3.42
N ASP A 3 -10.76 8.17 -4.07
CA ASP A 3 -12.15 8.30 -3.62
C ASP A 3 -12.36 7.67 -2.23
N LEU A 4 -11.78 6.50 -1.98
CA LEU A 4 -11.84 5.84 -0.66
C LEU A 4 -11.07 6.64 0.40
N TRP A 5 -9.89 7.16 0.06
CA TRP A 5 -9.08 8.01 0.94
C TRP A 5 -9.79 9.31 1.32
N THR A 6 -10.45 9.95 0.36
CA THR A 6 -11.13 11.24 0.59
C THR A 6 -12.58 11.08 1.02
N LEU A 7 -13.06 9.84 1.23
CA LEU A 7 -14.47 9.54 1.51
C LEU A 7 -15.41 10.16 0.45
N GLY A 8 -15.05 10.05 -0.83
CA GLY A 8 -15.74 10.68 -1.95
C GLY A 8 -15.67 12.21 -1.91
N GLY A 9 -14.50 12.77 -1.57
CA GLY A 9 -14.27 14.21 -1.45
C GLY A 9 -14.80 14.87 -0.18
N ARG A 10 -15.23 14.10 0.83
CA ARG A 10 -15.71 14.62 2.13
C ARG A 10 -14.58 14.98 3.09
N ARG A 11 -13.44 14.27 3.01
CA ARG A 11 -12.24 14.53 3.81
C ARG A 11 -11.17 15.15 2.92
N VAL A 12 -10.94 16.45 3.06
CA VAL A 12 -10.05 17.25 2.18
C VAL A 12 -9.22 18.28 2.97
N ASP A 13 -9.03 18.06 4.26
CA ASP A 13 -8.13 18.88 5.06
C ASP A 13 -6.67 18.72 4.58
N ALA A 14 -5.80 19.67 4.97
CA ALA A 14 -4.42 19.71 4.52
C ALA A 14 -3.64 18.42 4.82
N SER A 15 -3.91 17.76 5.95
CA SER A 15 -3.25 16.49 6.29
C SER A 15 -3.69 15.39 5.33
N THR A 16 -4.98 15.32 5.02
CA THR A 16 -5.52 14.34 4.07
C THR A 16 -4.98 14.54 2.67
N VAL A 17 -4.84 15.79 2.20
CA VAL A 17 -4.25 16.09 0.87
C VAL A 17 -2.77 15.70 0.83
N ASN A 18 -2.00 16.02 1.87
CA ASN A 18 -0.59 15.63 1.95
C ASN A 18 -0.43 14.10 1.95
N GLY A 19 -1.25 13.38 2.71
CA GLY A 19 -1.27 11.91 2.70
C GLY A 19 -1.69 11.32 1.36
N LEU A 20 -2.58 11.99 0.63
CA LEU A 20 -3.00 11.58 -0.71
C LEU A 20 -1.84 11.66 -1.72
N GLU A 21 -0.98 12.67 -1.63
CA GLU A 21 0.22 12.76 -2.47
C GLU A 21 1.18 11.59 -2.21
N MET A 22 1.40 11.24 -0.94
CA MET A 22 2.21 10.07 -0.58
C MET A 22 1.60 8.76 -1.10
N LEU A 23 0.27 8.64 -1.05
CA LEU A 23 -0.47 7.50 -1.59
C LEU A 23 -0.30 7.39 -3.11
N ARG A 24 -0.42 8.50 -3.85
CA ARG A 24 -0.21 8.55 -5.31
C ARG A 24 1.20 8.13 -5.68
N GLU A 25 2.19 8.58 -4.92
CA GLU A 25 3.57 8.18 -5.10
C GLU A 25 3.76 6.68 -4.89
N LEU A 26 3.27 6.12 -3.76
CA LEU A 26 3.34 4.69 -3.49
C LEU A 26 2.64 3.87 -4.58
N TRP A 27 1.46 4.29 -5.02
CA TRP A 27 0.72 3.66 -6.11
C TRP A 27 1.57 3.60 -7.39
N SER A 28 2.24 4.70 -7.76
CA SER A 28 3.10 4.75 -8.94
C SER A 28 4.36 3.90 -8.80
N LEU A 29 4.97 3.84 -7.62
CA LEU A 29 6.19 3.08 -7.39
C LEU A 29 5.93 1.57 -7.33
N LEU A 30 4.88 1.17 -6.62
CA LEU A 30 4.51 -0.24 -6.42
C LEU A 30 3.94 -0.89 -7.68
N LYS A 31 3.37 -0.09 -8.60
CA LYS A 31 2.72 -0.58 -9.84
C LYS A 31 1.67 -1.65 -9.55
N VAL A 32 0.87 -1.45 -8.51
CA VAL A 32 -0.22 -2.37 -8.14
C VAL A 32 -1.19 -2.50 -9.33
N PRO A 33 -1.65 -3.72 -9.66
CA PRO A 33 -2.54 -3.94 -10.79
C PRO A 33 -3.78 -3.06 -10.73
N THR A 34 -4.15 -2.50 -11.88
CA THR A 34 -5.36 -1.70 -12.03
C THR A 34 -6.47 -2.52 -12.66
N GLY A 35 -7.69 -2.38 -12.17
CA GLY A 35 -8.86 -3.04 -12.76
C GLY A 35 -9.71 -3.73 -11.72
N HIS A 36 -10.70 -4.49 -12.19
CA HIS A 36 -11.49 -5.37 -11.34
C HIS A 36 -10.70 -6.66 -11.11
N LEU A 37 -10.42 -6.97 -9.84
CA LEU A 37 -9.78 -8.20 -9.41
C LEU A 37 -10.82 -9.02 -8.66
N GLU A 38 -10.91 -10.32 -8.96
CA GLU A 38 -11.76 -11.25 -8.23
C GLU A 38 -10.99 -11.85 -7.05
N PHE A 39 -11.72 -12.25 -6.01
CA PHE A 39 -11.12 -13.07 -4.96
C PHE A 39 -10.84 -14.47 -5.50
N SER A 40 -9.67 -15.01 -5.20
CA SER A 40 -9.38 -16.41 -5.52
C SER A 40 -10.24 -17.36 -4.69
N LYS A 41 -10.44 -18.58 -5.20
CA LYS A 41 -11.44 -19.51 -4.67
C LYS A 41 -11.03 -20.20 -3.36
N GLY A 42 -9.86 -19.90 -2.80
CA GLY A 42 -9.37 -20.62 -1.63
C GLY A 42 -7.98 -20.17 -1.17
N TYR A 43 -7.15 -21.14 -0.84
CA TYR A 43 -5.78 -20.96 -0.38
C TYR A 43 -4.81 -21.66 -1.34
N LEU A 44 -3.53 -21.33 -1.24
CA LEU A 44 -2.46 -22.02 -1.93
C LEU A 44 -1.81 -23.05 -1.00
N GLU A 45 -1.43 -24.19 -1.55
CA GLU A 45 -0.70 -25.22 -0.82
C GLU A 45 0.75 -24.78 -0.56
N LEU A 46 1.40 -25.39 0.44
CA LEU A 46 2.80 -25.09 0.74
C LEU A 46 3.71 -25.43 -0.45
N GLY A 47 4.49 -24.43 -0.87
CA GLY A 47 5.42 -24.55 -2.00
C GLY A 47 4.83 -24.10 -3.34
N GLU A 48 3.54 -23.78 -3.41
CA GLU A 48 2.95 -23.18 -4.61
C GLU A 48 3.38 -21.72 -4.75
N ILE A 49 3.77 -21.34 -5.96
CA ILE A 49 4.07 -19.95 -6.31
C ILE A 49 2.74 -19.28 -6.69
N PRO A 50 2.36 -18.16 -6.04
CA PRO A 50 1.12 -17.47 -6.38
C PRO A 50 1.12 -16.96 -7.82
N ASP A 51 0.05 -17.24 -8.55
CA ASP A 51 -0.27 -16.66 -9.87
C ASP A 51 -1.63 -15.95 -9.80
N GLU A 52 -1.76 -15.09 -8.80
CA GLU A 52 -2.98 -14.32 -8.55
C GLU A 52 -2.65 -12.89 -8.13
N GLN A 53 -3.61 -12.00 -8.36
CA GLN A 53 -3.57 -10.61 -7.91
C GLN A 53 -4.86 -10.34 -7.15
N LEU A 54 -4.72 -9.74 -5.97
CA LEU A 54 -5.83 -9.61 -5.03
C LEU A 54 -6.36 -8.18 -4.97
N PRO A 55 -7.66 -7.99 -4.66
CA PRO A 55 -8.21 -6.67 -4.42
C PRO A 55 -7.46 -5.91 -3.33
N SER A 56 -7.31 -4.58 -3.51
CA SER A 56 -6.86 -3.69 -2.45
C SER A 56 -7.95 -3.51 -1.38
N LEU A 57 -7.52 -3.22 -0.15
CA LEU A 57 -8.41 -3.00 0.99
C LEU A 57 -8.27 -1.58 1.52
N VAL A 58 -9.35 -1.03 2.08
CA VAL A 58 -9.32 0.18 2.89
C VAL A 58 -10.08 -0.07 4.18
N ASN A 59 -9.47 0.26 5.32
CA ASN A 59 -10.17 0.32 6.59
C ASN A 59 -10.46 1.78 6.97
N TYR A 60 -11.35 1.97 7.94
CA TYR A 60 -11.71 3.27 8.46
C TYR A 60 -11.68 3.25 9.99
N THR A 61 -10.77 3.99 10.59
CA THR A 61 -10.66 4.12 12.05
C THR A 61 -11.67 5.16 12.56
N LEU A 62 -12.44 4.78 13.58
CA LEU A 62 -13.42 5.63 14.24
C LEU A 62 -12.81 6.24 15.51
N HIS A 63 -12.19 7.41 15.39
CA HIS A 63 -11.65 8.13 16.53
C HIS A 63 -12.77 8.79 17.34
N ARG A 64 -12.64 8.80 18.67
CA ARG A 64 -13.63 9.43 19.55
C ARG A 64 -13.74 10.94 19.35
N ASN A 65 -12.67 11.58 18.89
CA ASN A 65 -12.53 13.04 18.82
C ASN A 65 -12.42 13.59 17.39
N ASP A 66 -12.53 12.73 16.36
CA ASP A 66 -12.59 13.14 14.96
C ASP A 66 -13.97 12.74 14.41
N PRO A 67 -14.80 13.69 13.96
CA PRO A 67 -16.10 13.38 13.37
C PRO A 67 -15.98 12.64 12.02
N MET A 68 -14.81 12.65 11.39
CA MET A 68 -14.56 11.96 10.13
C MET A 68 -13.74 10.67 10.36
N PRO A 69 -14.13 9.54 9.74
CA PRO A 69 -13.32 8.33 9.80
C PRO A 69 -11.94 8.57 9.18
N GLU A 70 -10.90 8.02 9.79
CA GLU A 70 -9.55 8.05 9.24
C GLU A 70 -9.30 6.82 8.35
N PRO A 71 -9.01 7.01 7.05
CA PRO A 71 -8.74 5.89 6.14
C PRO A 71 -7.34 5.30 6.33
N GLN A 72 -7.22 3.98 6.20
CA GLN A 72 -5.93 3.30 6.00
C GLN A 72 -6.02 2.37 4.79
N VAL A 73 -5.07 2.53 3.85
CA VAL A 73 -5.02 1.79 2.59
C VAL A 73 -4.05 0.63 2.67
N TYR A 74 -4.46 -0.52 2.13
CA TYR A 74 -3.63 -1.69 1.96
C TYR A 74 -3.40 -1.92 0.47
N PHE A 75 -2.15 -1.74 0.04
CA PHE A 75 -1.68 -2.18 -1.26
C PHE A 75 -1.40 -3.68 -1.20
N THR A 76 -2.28 -4.50 -1.77
CA THR A 76 -2.13 -5.95 -1.74
C THR A 76 -1.11 -6.38 -2.79
N VAL A 77 0.13 -6.66 -2.37
CA VAL A 77 1.26 -7.00 -3.25
C VAL A 77 1.55 -8.49 -3.35
N PHE A 78 0.72 -9.33 -2.71
CA PHE A 78 0.84 -10.78 -2.82
C PHE A 78 0.78 -11.23 -4.29
N GLY A 79 1.69 -12.12 -4.70
CA GLY A 79 1.85 -12.54 -6.09
C GLY A 79 2.66 -11.58 -6.97
N MET A 80 3.15 -10.46 -6.44
CA MET A 80 4.10 -9.56 -7.12
C MET A 80 5.55 -9.93 -6.79
N ASN A 81 6.51 -9.41 -7.57
CA ASN A 81 7.92 -9.68 -7.34
C ASN A 81 8.47 -8.90 -6.13
N ASP A 82 8.87 -9.60 -5.07
CA ASP A 82 9.35 -8.98 -3.83
C ASP A 82 10.60 -8.10 -4.01
N ALA A 83 11.46 -8.40 -4.98
CA ALA A 83 12.63 -7.58 -5.28
C ALA A 83 12.24 -6.24 -5.91
N GLU A 84 11.19 -6.22 -6.74
CA GLU A 84 10.62 -4.98 -7.30
C GLU A 84 9.88 -4.17 -6.23
N ILE A 85 9.08 -4.83 -5.38
CA ILE A 85 8.36 -4.19 -4.27
C ILE A 85 9.33 -3.57 -3.28
N SER A 86 10.34 -4.32 -2.84
CA SER A 86 11.34 -3.81 -1.89
C SER A 86 12.19 -2.68 -2.47
N ASN A 87 12.43 -2.68 -3.80
CA ASN A 87 13.04 -1.55 -4.49
C ASN A 87 12.14 -0.31 -4.47
N ALA A 88 10.87 -0.46 -4.80
CA ALA A 88 9.88 0.62 -4.77
C ALA A 88 9.77 1.26 -3.38
N LEU A 89 9.71 0.44 -2.32
CA LEU A 89 9.70 0.91 -0.93
C LEU A 89 10.99 1.64 -0.56
N THR A 90 12.15 1.15 -1.00
CA THR A 90 13.44 1.81 -0.74
C THR A 90 13.51 3.21 -1.38
N ILE A 91 12.98 3.37 -2.59
CA ILE A 91 12.87 4.68 -3.27
C ILE A 91 11.94 5.60 -2.48
N PHE A 92 10.79 5.10 -2.03
CA PHE A 92 9.87 5.87 -1.21
C PHE A 92 10.53 6.34 0.11
N PHE A 93 11.20 5.43 0.82
CA PHE A 93 11.93 5.75 2.05
C PHE A 93 12.97 6.84 1.82
N GLN A 94 13.73 6.75 0.72
CA GLN A 94 14.75 7.75 0.39
C GLN A 94 14.14 9.14 0.17
N ARG A 95 13.01 9.23 -0.53
CA ARG A 95 12.33 10.51 -0.83
C ARG A 95 11.70 11.17 0.39
N HIS A 96 11.33 10.37 1.39
CA HIS A 96 10.76 10.84 2.66
C HIS A 96 11.77 10.92 3.81
N GLY A 97 13.07 10.77 3.52
CA GLY A 97 14.16 10.97 4.49
C GLY A 97 14.31 9.84 5.53
N PHE A 98 13.81 8.64 5.24
CA PHE A 98 13.96 7.47 6.12
C PHE A 98 15.28 6.74 5.86
N ASP A 99 16.40 7.45 6.07
CA ASP A 99 17.76 7.02 5.69
C ASP A 99 18.15 5.63 6.19
N ASP A 100 17.76 5.30 7.41
CA ASP A 100 18.05 4.01 8.02
C ASP A 100 17.32 2.86 7.30
N MET A 101 16.06 3.08 6.92
CA MET A 101 15.26 2.11 6.19
C MET A 101 15.79 1.93 4.76
N THR A 102 16.16 3.03 4.09
CA THR A 102 16.77 2.98 2.76
C THR A 102 18.00 2.10 2.71
N LYS A 103 18.85 2.13 3.76
CA LYS A 103 20.09 1.35 3.82
C LYS A 103 19.88 -0.12 4.17
N LYS A 104 18.91 -0.42 5.04
CA LYS A 104 18.84 -1.72 5.72
C LYS A 104 17.72 -2.62 5.21
N TYR A 105 16.62 -2.04 4.70
CA TYR A 105 15.38 -2.79 4.45
C TYR A 105 15.56 -4.00 3.53
N ARG A 106 16.25 -3.82 2.39
CA ARG A 106 16.47 -4.90 1.42
C ARG A 106 17.39 -6.00 1.94
N GLY A 107 18.43 -5.64 2.68
CA GLY A 107 19.34 -6.62 3.28
C GLY A 107 18.60 -7.49 4.30
N PHE A 108 17.83 -6.88 5.19
CA PHE A 108 17.05 -7.63 6.17
C PHE A 108 15.99 -8.54 5.56
N LEU A 109 15.37 -8.13 4.45
CA LEU A 109 14.37 -8.98 3.77
C LEU A 109 15.01 -10.17 3.03
N GLN A 110 16.25 -10.05 2.58
CA GLN A 110 16.94 -11.17 1.92
C GLN A 110 17.43 -12.22 2.91
N ASP A 111 17.69 -11.82 4.15
CA ASP A 111 18.19 -12.68 5.21
C ASP A 111 17.06 -13.33 6.05
N SER A 112 15.78 -13.04 5.74
CA SER A 112 14.61 -13.50 6.51
C SER A 112 14.07 -14.87 6.10
#